data_AF-A0A2E0AB75-F1
#
_entry.id   AF-A0A2E0AB75-F1
#
_cell.length_a   1.000
_cell.length_b   1.000
_cell.length_c   1.000
_cell.angle_alpha   90.00
_cell.angle_beta   90.00
_cell.angle_gamma   90.00
#
_symmetry.space_group_name_H-M   'P 1'
#
loop_
_entity.id
_entity.type
_entity.pdbx_description
1 polymer ?
#
loop_
_entity_poly.entity_id
_entity_poly.type
_entity_poly.pdbx_seq_one_letter_code
_entity_poly.pdbx_strand_id
1 'polypeptide(L)' 'MNASEATAQRVQYAPGNSTLPYLSVSTFYSLTEKTSLFANINSSFLPSNVVDSPIVEGKNYLYTVIGLNYSF' A
#
# COMPACT_ATOMS: atom_id res chain seq x y z
N MET A 1 5.42 -28.36 11.85
CA MET A 1 6.64 -27.91 11.15
C MET A 1 6.20 -27.03 9.99
N ASN A 2 6.60 -25.77 9.95
CA ASN A 2 6.30 -24.89 8.81
C ASN A 2 7.34 -25.15 7.71
N ALA A 3 6.91 -25.42 6.49
CA ALA A 3 7.80 -25.64 5.36
C ALA A 3 8.61 -24.36 5.09
N SER A 4 9.94 -24.48 5.03
CA SER A 4 10.82 -23.35 4.69
C SER A 4 10.84 -23.15 3.19
N GLU A 5 10.74 -21.89 2.77
CA GLU A 5 10.88 -21.47 1.38
C GLU A 5 12.35 -21.44 0.90
N ALA A 6 13.32 -21.72 1.77
CA ALA A 6 14.73 -21.77 1.44
C ALA A 6 15.10 -23.08 0.71
N THR A 7 15.92 -22.97 -0.32
CA THR A 7 16.51 -24.11 -1.04
C THR A 7 18.03 -23.98 -1.05
N ALA A 8 18.75 -25.01 -1.53
CA ALA A 8 20.20 -24.96 -1.67
C ALA A 8 20.72 -23.79 -2.55
N GLN A 9 19.84 -23.20 -3.37
CA GLN A 9 20.17 -22.11 -4.29
C GLN A 9 19.48 -20.78 -3.92
N ARG A 10 18.59 -20.76 -2.92
CA ARG A 10 17.79 -19.58 -2.57
C ARG A 10 17.66 -19.41 -1.06
N VAL A 11 18.11 -18.27 -0.55
CA VAL A 11 17.98 -17.90 0.87
C VAL A 11 16.53 -17.58 1.20
N GLN A 12 16.11 -17.87 2.43
CA GLN A 12 14.79 -17.53 2.93
C GLN A 12 14.54 -16.02 2.82
N TYR A 13 13.38 -15.65 2.29
CA TYR A 13 12.95 -14.25 2.23
C TYR A 13 12.68 -13.73 3.65
N ALA A 14 13.39 -12.66 4.03
CA ALA A 14 13.29 -12.04 5.35
C ALA A 14 13.44 -10.51 5.21
N PRO A 15 12.38 -9.80 4.77
CA PRO A 15 12.47 -8.38 4.37
C PRO A 15 12.74 -7.40 5.52
N GLY A 16 12.72 -7.88 6.77
CA GLY A 16 12.92 -7.05 7.96
C GLY A 16 11.90 -5.91 8.06
N ASN A 17 12.28 -4.83 8.76
CA ASN A 17 11.51 -3.59 8.75
C ASN A 17 11.76 -2.83 7.45
N SER A 18 10.70 -2.25 6.89
CA SER A 18 10.81 -1.47 5.66
C SER A 18 9.99 -0.19 5.76
N THR A 19 10.58 0.93 5.35
CA THR A 19 9.88 2.21 5.22
C THR A 19 9.33 2.32 3.81
N LEU A 20 8.00 2.43 3.70
CA LEU A 20 7.30 2.53 2.42
C LEU A 20 6.95 4.00 2.17
N PRO A 21 7.72 4.75 1.37
CA PRO A 21 7.30 6.08 0.97
C PRO A 21 6.03 5.98 0.12
N TYR A 22 5.12 6.94 0.32
CA TYR A 22 3.89 7.02 -0.46
C TYR A 22 3.61 8.46 -0.87
N LEU A 23 2.96 8.61 -2.01
CA LEU A 23 2.39 9.87 -2.46
C LEU A 23 0.87 9.74 -2.48
N SER A 24 0.18 10.78 -2.07
CA SER A 24 -1.27 10.79 -1.97
C SER A 24 -1.84 12.09 -2.53
N VAL A 25 -2.87 11.98 -3.36
CA VAL A 25 -3.62 13.11 -3.89
C VAL A 25 -5.08 12.95 -3.47
N SER A 26 -5.60 13.95 -2.78
CA SER A 26 -6.97 13.96 -2.27
C SER A 26 -7.78 15.09 -2.90
N THR A 27 -9.05 14.81 -3.16
CA THR A 27 -10.06 15.81 -3.49
C THR A 27 -11.25 15.67 -2.56
N PHE A 28 -11.87 16.80 -2.23
CA PHE A 28 -13.00 16.89 -1.31
C PHE A 28 -14.10 17.73 -1.96
N TYR A 29 -15.34 17.25 -1.86
CA TYR A 29 -16.52 17.92 -2.38
C TYR A 29 -17.60 17.99 -1.30
N SER A 30 -17.99 19.20 -0.92
CA SER A 30 -19.08 19.40 0.04
C SER A 30 -20.42 19.12 -0.63
N LEU A 31 -21.16 18.15 -0.11
CA LEU A 31 -22.52 17.82 -0.58
C LEU A 31 -23.56 18.68 0.15
N THR A 32 -23.39 18.82 1.46
CA THR A 32 -24.22 19.64 2.35
C THR A 32 -23.33 20.28 3.42
N GLU A 33 -23.92 21.06 4.34
CA GLU A 33 -23.21 21.62 5.50
C GLU A 33 -22.64 20.54 6.43
N LYS A 34 -23.23 19.34 6.42
CA LYS A 34 -22.85 18.24 7.31
C LYS A 34 -22.22 17.05 6.59
N THR A 35 -22.36 16.96 5.27
CA THR A 35 -21.91 15.80 4.50
C THR A 35 -20.93 16.22 3.41
N SER A 36 -19.81 15.51 3.29
CA SER A 36 -18.86 15.70 2.19
C SER A 36 -18.46 14.37 1.56
N LEU A 37 -18.17 14.40 0.27
CA LEU A 37 -17.56 13.32 -0.49
C LEU A 37 -16.05 13.56 -0.53
N PHE A 38 -15.26 12.51 -0.41
CA PHE A 38 -13.83 12.56 -0.66
C PHE A 38 -13.40 11.43 -1.59
N ALA A 39 -12.41 11.72 -2.42
CA ALA A 39 -11.70 10.74 -3.20
C ALA A 39 -10.20 10.92 -2.99
N ASN A 40 -9.49 9.82 -2.83
CA ASN A 40 -8.08 9.82 -2.47
C ASN A 40 -7.36 8.75 -3.29
N ILE A 41 -6.35 9.17 -4.05
CA ILE A 41 -5.51 8.30 -4.86
C ILE A 41 -4.16 8.21 -4.16
N ASN A 42 -3.69 6.99 -3.91
CA ASN A 42 -2.43 6.71 -3.23
C ASN A 42 -1.53 5.87 -4.11
N SER A 43 -0.25 6.23 -4.14
CA SER A 43 0.81 5.47 -4.76
C SER A 43 1.87 5.16 -3.70
N SER A 44 1.98 3.89 -3.31
CA SER A 44 3.00 3.41 -2.39
C SER A 44 4.15 2.78 -3.17
N PHE A 45 5.38 3.21 -2.88
CA PHE A 45 6.58 2.71 -3.52
C PHE A 45 7.22 1.67 -2.60
N LEU A 46 7.36 0.44 -3.07
CA LEU A 46 8.06 -0.60 -2.32
C LEU A 46 9.57 -0.48 -2.57
N PRO A 47 10.38 -0.29 -1.52
CA PRO A 47 11.83 -0.34 -1.65
C PRO A 47 12.30 -1.77 -1.95
N SER A 48 13.43 -1.88 -2.66
CA SER A 48 13.94 -3.13 -3.26
C SER A 48 14.00 -4.34 -2.30
N ASN A 49 14.22 -4.11 -1.00
CA ASN A 49 14.24 -5.14 0.03
C ASN A 49 12.89 -5.85 0.26
N VAL A 50 11.77 -5.27 -0.20
CA VAL A 50 10.41 -5.84 -0.10
C VAL A 50 10.00 -6.52 -1.43
N VAL A 51 10.68 -6.18 -2.53
CA VAL A 51 10.37 -6.65 -3.89
C VAL A 51 11.23 -7.84 -4.30
N ASP A 52 12.30 -8.16 -3.54
CA ASP A 52 13.03 -9.43 -3.65
C ASP A 52 12.23 -10.65 -3.11
N SER A 53 10.93 -10.48 -2.88
CA SER A 53 10.01 -11.56 -2.54
C SER A 53 9.67 -12.39 -3.78
N PRO A 54 9.66 -13.74 -3.70
CA PRO A 54 9.21 -14.60 -4.79
C PRO A 54 7.74 -14.40 -5.19
N ILE A 55 6.98 -13.67 -4.38
CA ILE A 55 5.52 -13.51 -4.47
C ILE A 55 5.14 -12.12 -5.02
N VAL A 56 6.08 -11.16 -5.02
CA VAL A 56 5.76 -9.74 -5.26
C VAL A 56 6.58 -9.20 -6.43
N GLU A 57 6.00 -9.14 -7.63
CA GLU A 57 6.65 -8.57 -8.83
C GLU A 57 6.55 -7.03 -8.91
N GLY A 58 5.64 -6.41 -8.15
CA GLY A 58 5.29 -4.99 -8.27
C GLY A 58 6.09 -4.07 -7.35
N LYS A 59 6.86 -3.15 -7.94
CA LYS A 59 7.59 -2.09 -7.19
C LYS A 59 6.69 -0.95 -6.70
N ASN A 60 5.47 -0.83 -7.22
CA ASN A 60 4.55 0.28 -6.95
C ASN A 60 3.12 -0.24 -6.78
N TYR A 61 2.41 0.26 -5.77
CA TYR A 61 1.00 -0.05 -5.53
C TYR A 61 0.19 1.23 -5.67
N LEU A 62 -0.71 1.25 -6.65
CA LEU A 62 -1.66 2.33 -6.85
C LEU A 62 -3.03 1.87 -6.35
N TYR A 63 -3.64 2.64 -5.46
CA TYR A 63 -5.00 2.37 -5.00
C TYR A 63 -5.79 3.66 -4.79
N THR A 64 -7.11 3.56 -4.96
CA THR A 64 -8.04 4.68 -4.83
C THR A 64 -9.07 4.37 -3.76
N VAL A 65 -9.32 5.35 -2.88
CA VAL A 65 -10.35 5.30 -1.84
C VAL A 65 -11.37 6.38 -2.14
N ILE A 66 -12.66 6.03 -2.07
CA ILE A 66 -13.78 6.95 -2.23
C ILE A 66 -14.67 6.77 -1.00
N GLY A 67 -15.09 7.86 -0.37
CA GLY A 67 -15.90 7.79 0.85
C GLY A 67 -16.71 9.04 1.13
N LEU A 68 -17.62 8.93 2.08
CA LEU A 68 -18.45 10.01 2.59
C LEU A 68 -18.03 10.34 4.02
N ASN A 69 -17.97 11.61 4.36
CA ASN A 69 -17.78 12.12 5.71
C ASN A 69 -19.07 12.78 6.20
N TYR A 70 -19.38 12.62 7.48
CA TYR A 70 -20.50 13.27 8.15
C TYR A 70 -20.01 13.99 9.42
N SER A 71 -20.37 15.26 9.58
CA SER A 71 -20.11 16.05 10.77
C SER A 71 -21.39 16.14 11.61
N PHE A 72 -21.32 15.68 12.86
CA PHE A 72 -22.45 15.65 13.81
C PHE A 72 -22.80 17.06 14.30
#